data_AF-A0A1Q7FGK8-F1
#
_entry.id   AF-A0A1Q7FGK8-F1
#
_cell.length_a   1.000
_cell.length_b   1.000
_cell.length_c   1.000
_cell.angle_alpha   90.00
_cell.angle_beta   90.00
_cell.angle_gamma   90.00
#
_symmetry.space_group_name_H-M   'P 1'
#
loop_
_entity.id
_entity.type
_entity.pdbx_description
1 polymer ?
#
loop_
_entity_poly.entity_id
_entity_poly.type
_entity_poly.pdbx_seq_one_letter_code
_entity_poly.pdbx_strand_id
1 'polypeptide(L)'
;MLRRGDDKERRSSLRRLDDILDTLEQLNLHDRTELTHGLAESLVLLGVDDPYSIPIPQLIERVWAMQQPYLITIVVERRRRRRRKVDPKLSSGSGLA
;
A
#
# COMPACT_ATOMS: atom_id res chain seq x y z
N MET A 1 28.93 1.92 -11.75
CA MET A 1 28.55 0.51 -11.58
C MET A 1 27.63 0.42 -10.36
N LEU A 2 26.31 0.43 -10.56
CA LEU A 2 25.36 0.16 -9.47
C LEU A 2 25.58 -1.29 -9.03
N ARG A 3 26.00 -1.49 -7.79
CA ARG A 3 26.40 -2.80 -7.28
C ARG A 3 25.13 -3.66 -7.19
N ARG A 4 25.14 -4.84 -7.83
CA ARG A 4 24.03 -5.83 -7.78
C ARG A 4 23.53 -6.17 -6.37
N GLY A 5 24.34 -5.94 -5.33
CA GLY A 5 23.96 -6.11 -3.92
C GLY A 5 22.90 -5.09 -3.47
N ASP A 6 23.12 -3.82 -3.81
CA ASP A 6 22.24 -2.70 -3.45
C ASP A 6 20.84 -2.89 -4.06
N ASP A 7 20.74 -3.43 -5.27
CA ASP A 7 19.46 -3.74 -5.93
C ASP A 7 18.70 -4.89 -5.27
N LYS A 8 19.38 -5.87 -4.67
CA LYS A 8 18.73 -6.97 -3.96
C LYS A 8 18.15 -6.49 -2.64
N GLU A 9 18.92 -5.69 -1.91
CA GLU A 9 18.47 -5.06 -0.66
C GLU A 9 17.32 -4.10 -0.92
N ARG A 10 17.44 -3.23 -1.92
CA ARG A 10 16.39 -2.30 -2.37
C ARG A 10 15.07 -3.01 -2.66
N ARG A 11 15.10 -4.12 -3.43
CA ARG A 11 13.90 -4.92 -3.73
C ARG A 11 13.34 -5.61 -2.49
N SER A 12 14.19 -6.08 -1.59
CA SER A 12 13.75 -6.69 -0.34
C SER A 12 13.03 -5.67 0.55
N SER A 13 13.59 -4.47 0.69
CA SER A 13 12.97 -3.39 1.47
C SER A 13 11.64 -2.95 0.87
N LEU A 14 11.56 -2.78 -0.44
CA LEU A 14 10.30 -2.45 -1.11
C LEU A 14 9.23 -3.53 -0.91
N ARG A 15 9.59 -4.81 -0.99
CA ARG A 15 8.64 -5.91 -0.72
C ARG A 15 8.12 -5.88 0.72
N ARG A 16 8.98 -5.64 1.71
CA ARG A 16 8.56 -5.49 3.12
C ARG A 16 7.58 -4.32 3.29
N LEU A 17 7.86 -3.19 2.65
CA LEU A 17 6.95 -2.04 2.65
C LEU A 17 5.61 -2.36 1.99
N ASP A 18 5.60 -3.08 0.86
CA ASP A 18 4.37 -3.53 0.18
C ASP A 18 3.53 -4.46 1.07
N ASP A 19 4.15 -5.44 1.74
CA ASP A 19 3.46 -6.39 2.62
C ASP A 19 2.81 -5.68 3.83
N ILE A 20 3.51 -4.70 4.42
CA ILE A 20 3.01 -3.87 5.52
C ILE A 20 1.87 -2.96 5.05
N LEU A 21 2.04 -2.33 3.88
CA LEU A 21 1.02 -1.46 3.31
C LEU A 21 -0.27 -2.22 3.02
N ASP A 22 -0.18 -3.42 2.44
CA ASP A 22 -1.34 -4.27 2.16
C ASP A 22 -2.07 -4.67 3.45
N THR A 23 -1.33 -5.02 4.50
CA THR A 23 -1.91 -5.36 5.81
C THR A 23 -2.64 -4.17 6.43
N LEU A 24 -2.04 -2.97 6.40
CA LEU A 24 -2.68 -1.75 6.92
C LEU A 24 -3.93 -1.36 6.10
N GLU A 25 -3.87 -1.48 4.76
CA GLU A 25 -5.01 -1.24 3.88
C GLU A 25 -6.17 -2.22 4.18
N GLN A 26 -5.87 -3.50 4.45
CA GLN A 26 -6.86 -4.48 4.86
C GLN A 26 -7.49 -4.13 6.21
N LEU A 27 -6.69 -3.74 7.22
CA LEU A 27 -7.23 -3.29 8.51
C LEU A 27 -8.18 -2.10 8.33
N ASN A 28 -7.77 -1.10 7.54
CA ASN A 28 -8.57 0.08 7.25
C ASN A 28 -9.86 -0.25 6.48
N LEU A 29 -9.81 -1.18 5.52
CA LEU A 29 -10.99 -1.62 4.76
C LEU A 29 -12.04 -2.31 5.65
N HIS A 30 -11.59 -2.95 6.73
CA HIS A 30 -12.44 -3.65 7.69
C HIS A 30 -12.78 -2.80 8.92
N ASP A 31 -12.54 -1.47 8.88
CA ASP A 31 -12.74 -0.53 9.99
C ASP A 31 -12.07 -0.97 11.30
N ARG A 32 -10.97 -1.74 11.21
CA ARG A 32 -10.18 -2.14 12.37
C ARG A 32 -9.26 -0.99 12.74
N THR A 33 -9.20 -0.71 14.04
CA THR A 33 -8.37 0.37 14.62
C THR A 33 -7.14 -0.17 15.34
N GLU A 34 -7.07 -1.48 15.57
CA GLU A 34 -6.01 -2.12 16.36
C GLU A 34 -4.90 -2.69 15.47
N LEU A 35 -3.66 -2.40 15.85
CA LEU A 35 -2.48 -3.01 15.26
C LEU A 35 -2.14 -4.32 15.97
N THR A 36 -1.80 -5.34 15.19
CA THR A 36 -1.20 -6.55 15.74
C THR A 36 0.23 -6.26 16.19
N HIS A 37 0.72 -7.03 17.18
CA HIS A 37 2.06 -6.85 17.71
C HIS A 37 3.16 -6.97 16.65
N GLY A 38 3.09 -8.01 15.81
CA GLY A 38 4.08 -8.19 14.74
C GLY A 38 4.07 -7.07 13.68
N LEU A 39 2.92 -6.45 13.42
CA LEU A 39 2.84 -5.32 12.51
C LEU A 39 3.45 -4.06 13.13
N ALA A 40 3.21 -3.82 14.42
CA ALA A 40 3.83 -2.74 15.16
C ALA A 40 5.36 -2.89 15.22
N GLU A 41 5.89 -4.07 15.52
CA GLU A 41 7.34 -4.34 15.48
C GLU A 41 7.93 -4.06 14.10
N SER A 42 7.24 -4.50 13.04
CA SER A 42 7.67 -4.27 11.66
C SER A 42 7.72 -2.78 11.31
N LEU A 43 6.76 -1.98 11.81
CA LEU A 43 6.74 -0.53 11.64
C LEU A 43 7.89 0.16 12.40
N VAL A 44 8.19 -0.30 13.62
CA VAL A 44 9.35 0.20 14.39
C VAL A 44 10.67 -0.10 13.66
N LEU A 45 10.82 -1.30 13.09
CA LEU A 45 12.00 -1.66 12.29
C LEU A 45 12.18 -0.79 11.04
N LEU A 46 11.10 -0.16 10.56
CA LEU A 46 11.14 0.80 9.46
C LEU A 46 11.38 2.26 9.91
N GLY A 47 11.48 2.50 11.22
CA GLY A 47 11.67 3.84 11.80
C GLY A 47 10.38 4.59 12.10
N VAL A 48 9.23 3.90 12.22
CA VAL A 48 8.00 4.49 12.76
C VAL A 48 8.02 4.36 14.28
N ASP A 49 8.32 5.46 14.96
CA ASP A 49 8.26 5.52 16.42
C ASP A 49 6.82 5.45 16.91
N ASP A 50 6.61 4.66 17.97
CA ASP A 50 5.32 4.46 18.65
C ASP A 50 4.12 4.24 17.71
N PRO A 51 4.09 3.12 16.95
CA PRO A 51 3.06 2.90 15.94
C PRO A 51 1.64 2.77 16.51
N TYR A 52 1.50 2.39 17.79
CA TYR A 52 0.19 2.22 18.44
C TYR A 52 -0.56 3.53 18.69
N SER A 53 0.16 4.66 18.79
CA SER A 53 -0.47 5.97 18.96
C SER A 53 -0.90 6.62 17.64
N ILE A 54 -0.59 5.99 16.50
CA ILE A 54 -0.85 6.53 15.18
C ILE A 54 -2.06 5.83 14.55
N PRO A 55 -3.10 6.57 14.11
CA PRO A 55 -4.22 5.98 13.39
C PRO A 55 -3.77 5.24 12.12
N ILE A 56 -4.39 4.11 11.82
CA ILE A 56 -4.07 3.28 10.64
C ILE A 56 -4.04 4.08 9.32
N PRO A 57 -4.97 5.02 9.04
CA PRO A 57 -4.86 5.87 7.84
C PRO A 57 -3.54 6.66 7.75
N GLN A 58 -3.05 7.18 8.88
CA GLN A 58 -1.78 7.92 8.92
C GLN A 58 -0.58 6.98 8.78
N LEU A 59 -0.66 5.74 9.28
CA LEU A 59 0.36 4.72 9.05
C LEU A 59 0.47 4.34 7.58
N ILE A 60 -0.67 4.21 6.88
CA ILE A 60 -0.71 3.98 5.42
C ILE A 60 0.04 5.09 4.68
N GLU A 61 -0.23 6.36 5.01
CA GLU A 61 0.44 7.51 4.40
C GLU A 61 1.96 7.50 4.65
N ARG A 62 2.39 7.21 5.88
CA ARG A 62 3.81 7.13 6.24
C ARG A 62 4.53 6.01 5.48
N VAL A 63 3.96 4.81 5.46
CA VAL A 63 4.54 3.67 4.72
C VAL A 63 4.59 3.97 3.22
N TRP A 64 3.54 4.58 2.68
CA TRP A 64 3.51 5.00 1.27
C TRP A 64 4.58 6.05 0.94
N ALA A 65 4.85 7.00 1.85
CA ALA A 65 5.94 7.96 1.70
C ALA A 65 7.30 7.27 1.71
N MET A 66 7.51 6.29 2.58
CA MET A 66 8.73 5.48 2.62
C MET A 66 8.96 4.66 1.35
N GLN A 67 7.91 4.30 0.61
CA GLN A 67 8.02 3.62 -0.68
C GLN A 67 8.52 4.53 -1.82
N GLN A 68 8.25 5.84 -1.77
CA GLN A 68 8.51 6.76 -2.89
C GLN A 68 9.96 6.70 -3.44
N PRO A 69 11.03 6.64 -2.62
CA PRO A 69 12.40 6.55 -3.13
C PRO A 69 12.69 5.25 -3.89
N TYR A 70 11.92 4.20 -3.62
CA TYR A 70 12.11 2.87 -4.22
C TYR A 70 11.35 2.69 -5.53
N LEU A 71 10.25 3.42 -5.71
CA LEU A 71 9.45 3.37 -6.93
C LEU A 71 10.23 4.01 -8.08
N ILE A 72 10.53 3.21 -9.09
CA ILE A 72 10.94 3.72 -10.39
C ILE A 72 9.76 4.56 -10.91
N THR A 73 10.02 5.64 -11.66
CA THR A 73 9.02 6.51 -12.31
C THR A 73 8.12 5.80 -13.35
N ILE A 74 7.88 4.48 -13.21
CA ILE A 74 6.77 3.75 -13.81
C ILE A 74 5.55 3.86 -12.87
N VAL A 75 5.08 5.10 -12.73
CA VAL A 75 3.71 5.58 -12.55
C VAL A 75 2.71 4.57 -11.98
N VAL A 76 2.23 4.84 -10.76
CA VAL A 76 0.84 4.95 -10.26
C VAL A 76 -0.34 4.63 -11.23
N GLU A 77 -0.15 4.69 -12.54
CA GLU A 77 -1.09 4.40 -13.63
C GLU A 77 -1.71 3.00 -13.53
N ARG A 78 -0.97 2.00 -13.05
CA ARG A 78 -1.47 0.61 -12.98
C ARG A 78 -2.55 0.45 -11.90
N ARG A 79 -2.49 1.20 -10.78
CA ARG A 79 -3.47 1.15 -9.68
C ARG A 79 -4.68 2.06 -9.97
N ARG A 80 -4.47 3.25 -10.57
CA ARG A 80 -5.57 4.15 -11.01
C ARG A 80 -6.43 3.54 -12.12
N ARG A 81 -5.85 2.82 -13.09
CA ARG A 81 -6.61 2.16 -14.18
C ARG A 81 -7.49 1.00 -13.72
N ARG A 82 -7.14 0.31 -12.62
CA ARG A 82 -7.99 -0.76 -12.06
C ARG A 82 -9.20 -0.22 -11.32
N ARG A 83 -9.10 0.94 -10.65
CA ARG A 83 -10.22 1.57 -9.92
C ARG A 83 -11.24 2.26 -10.82
N ARG A 84 -10.91 2.57 -12.09
CA ARG A 84 -11.86 3.09 -13.10
C ARG A 84 -12.64 2.01 -13.88
N LYS A 85 -12.48 0.72 -13.54
CA LYS A 85 -13.25 -0.39 -14.13
C LYS A 85 -14.23 -1.00 -13.13
N VAL A 86 -14.88 -0.17 -12.31
CA VAL A 86 -16.10 -0.55 -11.59
C VAL A 86 -17.14 0.51 -11.92
N ASP A 87 -17.81 0.32 -13.06
CA ASP A 87 -19.28 0.41 -13.15
C ASP A 87 -19.75 0.00 -14.56
N PRO A 88 -20.54 -1.08 -14.67
CA PRO A 88 -21.49 -1.20 -15.77
C PRO A 88 -22.92 -1.31 -15.22
N LYS A 89 -23.36 -0.43 -14.30
CA LYS A 89 -24.78 -0.06 -14.23
C LYS A 89 -25.16 0.94 -15.34
N LEU A 90 -24.71 0.68 -16.57
CA LEU A 90 -24.98 1.51 -17.76
C LEU A 90 -25.02 0.65 -19.05
N SER A 91 -25.54 -0.58 -18.99
CA SER A 91 -26.03 -1.27 -20.20
C SER A 91 -27.55 -1.34 -20.15
N SER A 92 -28.12 -0.20 -20.53
CA SER A 92 -29.41 0.07 -21.17
C SER A 92 -30.56 -0.91 -20.96
N GLY A 93 -31.66 -0.37 -20.43
CA GLY A 93 -32.98 -0.88 -20.75
C GLY A 93 -33.39 -0.61 -22.20
N SER A 94 -34.47 -1.31 -22.57
CA SER A 94 -35.53 -0.95 -23.53
C SER A 94 -35.30 -1.13 -25.04
N GLY A 95 -36.19 -1.92 -25.64
CA GLY A 95 -36.48 -2.04 -27.08
C GLY A 95 -37.06 -3.42 -27.41
N LEU A 96 -38.34 -3.70 -27.15
CA LEU A 96 -39.46 -3.63 -28.12
C LEU A 96 -39.14 -4.30 -29.47
N ALA A 97 -39.65 -5.52 -29.64
CA ALA A 97 -40.15 -6.07 -30.90
C ALA A 97 -41.23 -7.12 -30.58
#